data_AF-T0ZA52-F1
#
_entry.id   AF-T0ZA52-F1
#
_cell.length_a   1.000
_cell.length_b   1.000
_cell.length_c   1.000
_cell.angle_alpha   90.00
_cell.angle_beta   90.00
_cell.angle_gamma   90.00
#
_symmetry.space_group_name_H-M   'P 1'
#
loop_
_entity.id
_entity.type
_entity.pdbx_description
1 polymer ?
#
loop_
_entity_poly.entity_id
_entity_poly.type
_entity_poly.pdbx_seq_one_letter_code
_entity_poly.pdbx_strand_id
1 'polypeptide(L)'
;CAIYEPTSQAALLRAVQSGQRCPRKFLIDADTLLIDPPDPRALENVNTPDEFERARAVLGEGATASPKCIAVQYYALLREQAQCAGESVRTAAGTPSELYRELKTRHRFTLPPELLRVAVNAEFADWSHPLADGDTVVFIPPVAGG
;
A
#
# COMPACT_ATOMS: atom_id res chain seq x y z
N CYS A 1 11.34 6.01 18.04
CA CYS A 1 11.76 4.81 18.80
C CYS A 1 13.27 4.89 19.01
N ALA A 2 13.82 4.36 20.10
CA ALA A 2 15.27 4.31 20.34
C ALA A 2 15.70 2.87 20.60
N ILE A 3 16.83 2.47 20.02
CA ILE A 3 17.44 1.15 20.24
C ILE A 3 18.68 1.39 21.09
N TYR A 4 18.80 0.69 22.22
CA TYR A 4 19.93 0.78 23.13
C TYR A 4 20.78 -0.49 22.99
N GLU A 5 22.05 -0.34 22.64
CA GLU A 5 23.00 -1.44 22.66
C GLU A 5 23.52 -1.70 24.08
N PRO A 6 23.96 -2.92 24.43
CA PRO A 6 24.51 -3.21 25.76
C PRO A 6 25.62 -2.24 26.21
N THR A 7 26.41 -1.73 25.26
CA THR A 7 27.47 -0.74 25.47
C THR A 7 26.95 0.59 26.03
N SER A 8 25.68 0.94 25.81
CA SER A 8 25.09 2.18 26.30
C SER A 8 24.84 2.18 27.81
N GLN A 9 24.92 1.03 28.48
CA GLN A 9 24.60 0.87 29.91
C GLN A 9 25.40 1.83 30.80
N ALA A 10 26.71 1.96 30.57
CA ALA A 10 27.57 2.82 31.38
C ALA A 10 27.21 4.30 31.23
N ALA A 11 26.88 4.75 30.01
CA ALA A 11 26.45 6.13 29.76
C ALA A 11 25.10 6.41 30.41
N LEU A 12 24.15 5.47 30.30
CA LEU A 12 22.82 5.59 30.89
C LEU A 12 22.89 5.66 32.42
N LEU A 13 23.71 4.82 33.06
CA LEU A 13 23.92 4.85 34.51
C LEU A 13 24.48 6.19 34.99
N ARG A 14 25.48 6.75 34.27
CA ARG A 14 26.02 8.07 34.59
C ARG A 14 24.96 9.16 34.50
N ALA A 15 24.15 9.16 33.46
CA ALA A 15 23.07 10.13 33.27
C ALA A 15 22.03 10.07 34.41
N VAL A 16 21.63 8.86 34.82
CA VAL A 16 20.69 8.67 35.94
C VAL A 16 21.31 9.16 37.25
N GLN A 17 22.58 8.82 37.50
CA GLN A 17 23.32 9.25 38.71
C GLN A 17 23.50 10.77 38.76
N SER A 18 23.65 11.44 37.61
CA SER A 18 23.72 12.91 37.53
C SER A 18 22.34 13.59 37.57
N GLY A 19 21.26 12.83 37.83
CA GLY A 19 19.91 13.36 37.96
C GLY A 19 19.16 13.58 36.64
N GLN A 20 19.73 13.19 35.50
CA GLN A 20 19.03 13.25 34.22
C GLN A 20 17.99 12.12 34.16
N ARG A 21 16.70 12.48 34.13
CA ARG A 21 15.58 11.53 34.13
C ARG A 21 14.82 11.46 32.80
N CYS A 22 15.06 12.38 31.88
CA CYS A 22 14.37 12.42 30.59
C CYS A 22 15.14 11.59 29.55
N PRO A 23 14.60 10.46 29.05
CA PRO A 23 15.29 9.62 28.07
C PRO A 23 15.59 10.37 26.76
N ARG A 24 14.69 11.25 26.33
CA ARG A 24 14.92 12.10 25.14
C ARG A 24 16.15 13.01 25.34
N LYS A 25 16.30 13.60 26.52
CA LYS A 25 17.41 14.50 26.81
C LYS A 25 18.74 13.74 26.85
N PHE A 26 18.75 12.53 27.42
CA PHE A 26 19.89 11.62 27.32
C PHE A 26 20.30 11.35 25.87
N LEU A 27 19.34 10.98 25.00
CA LEU A 27 19.63 10.69 23.60
C LEU A 27 20.17 11.91 22.82
N ILE A 28 19.66 13.10 23.11
CA ILE A 28 20.14 14.36 22.50
C ILE A 28 21.58 14.66 22.91
N ASP A 29 21.93 14.39 24.18
CA ASP A 29 23.25 14.73 24.74
C ASP A 29 24.29 13.62 24.51
N ALA A 30 23.86 12.41 24.15
CA ALA A 30 24.72 11.27 23.85
C ALA A 30 25.18 11.26 22.38
N ASP A 31 26.28 10.57 22.12
CA ASP A 31 26.75 10.26 20.76
C ASP A 31 25.82 9.23 20.10
N THR A 32 24.66 9.70 19.67
CA THR A 32 23.58 8.88 19.12
C THR A 32 23.58 8.96 17.60
N LEU A 33 23.62 7.79 16.94
CA LEU A 33 23.41 7.72 15.50
C LEU A 33 21.95 8.04 15.15
N LEU A 34 21.74 9.10 14.37
CA LEU A 34 20.43 9.43 13.81
C LEU A 34 20.21 8.66 12.50
N ILE A 35 19.02 8.09 12.36
CA ILE A 35 18.60 7.39 11.14
C ILE A 35 17.53 8.25 10.48
N ASP A 36 17.78 8.64 9.23
CA ASP A 36 16.80 9.34 8.43
C ASP A 36 15.72 8.37 7.92
N PRO A 37 14.43 8.70 8.08
CA PRO A 37 13.38 7.88 7.51
C PRO A 37 13.42 7.99 5.98
N PRO A 38 13.16 6.89 5.24
CA PRO A 38 13.09 6.92 3.77
C PRO A 38 12.03 7.88 3.22
N ASP A 39 10.90 8.03 3.93
CA ASP A 39 9.89 9.07 3.69
C ASP A 39 9.86 10.01 4.92
N PRO A 40 10.10 11.32 4.76
CA PRO A 40 10.01 12.30 5.84
C PRO A 40 8.68 12.28 6.61
N ARG A 41 7.60 11.82 5.97
CA ARG A 41 6.25 11.76 6.55
C ARG A 41 5.97 10.46 7.30
N ALA A 42 6.86 9.46 7.23
CA ALA A 42 6.65 8.13 7.79
C ALA A 42 6.40 8.11 9.32
N LEU A 43 6.84 9.15 10.02
CA LEU A 43 6.74 9.28 11.48
C LEU A 43 6.09 10.62 11.90
N GLU A 44 5.20 11.16 11.06
CA GLU A 44 4.42 12.35 11.44
C GLU A 44 3.59 12.09 12.70
N ASN A 45 3.63 13.04 13.63
CA ASN A 45 2.80 12.97 14.83
C ASN A 45 1.37 13.38 14.48
N VAL A 46 0.41 12.59 14.95
CA VAL A 46 -1.02 12.89 14.86
C VAL A 46 -1.54 13.10 16.28
N ASN A 47 -1.76 14.36 16.64
CA ASN A 47 -2.23 14.75 17.97
C ASN A 47 -3.63 15.38 17.95
N THR A 48 -4.14 15.73 16.76
CA THR A 48 -5.45 16.38 16.57
C THR A 48 -6.36 15.60 15.61
N PRO A 49 -7.69 15.78 15.69
CA PRO A 49 -8.62 15.15 14.74
C PRO A 49 -8.36 15.54 13.27
N ASP A 50 -8.03 16.80 13.00
CA ASP A 50 -7.74 17.27 11.64
C ASP A 50 -6.47 16.63 11.07
N GLU A 51 -5.42 16.47 11.90
CA GLU A 51 -4.22 15.72 11.52
C GLU A 51 -4.54 14.26 11.24
N PHE A 52 -5.46 13.66 12.01
CA PHE A 52 -5.88 12.28 11.80
C PHE A 52 -6.59 12.11 10.46
N GLU A 53 -7.49 13.03 10.09
CA GLU A 53 -8.16 12.99 8.80
C GLU A 53 -7.17 13.16 7.63
N ARG A 54 -6.24 14.10 7.74
CA ARG A 54 -5.18 14.29 6.73
C ARG A 54 -4.27 13.07 6.61
N ALA A 55 -3.81 12.53 7.73
CA ALA A 55 -2.99 11.32 7.74
C ALA A 55 -3.75 10.13 7.16
N ARG A 56 -5.04 9.99 7.48
CA ARG A 56 -5.91 8.94 6.93
C ARG A 56 -6.17 9.09 5.43
N ALA A 57 -6.26 10.32 4.90
CA ALA A 57 -6.38 10.54 3.46
C ALA A 57 -5.08 10.14 2.74
N VAL A 58 -3.91 10.55 3.25
CA VAL A 58 -2.60 10.15 2.71
C VAL A 58 -2.39 8.64 2.80
N LEU A 59 -2.74 8.05 3.95
CA LEU A 59 -2.76 6.60 4.17
C LEU A 59 -3.97 5.93 3.54
N GLY A 60 -4.88 6.62 2.85
CA GLY A 60 -6.09 6.05 2.24
C GLY A 60 -5.96 6.01 0.72
N GLU A 61 -5.34 7.04 0.15
CA GLU A 61 -4.87 7.10 -1.23
C GLU A 61 -3.62 6.25 -1.47
N GLY A 62 -2.98 5.78 -0.39
CA GLY A 62 -1.85 4.86 -0.38
C GLY A 62 -1.85 3.92 0.82
N ALA A 63 -3.04 3.56 1.34
CA ALA A 63 -3.15 2.56 2.40
C ALA A 63 -2.36 1.34 1.97
N THR A 64 -1.35 0.99 2.77
CA THR A 64 -0.50 -0.17 2.58
C THR A 64 -1.34 -1.44 2.62
N ALA A 65 -2.05 -1.71 1.54
CA ALA A 65 -2.46 -3.02 1.16
C ALA A 65 -1.16 -3.77 0.90
N SER A 66 -0.78 -4.61 1.87
CA SER A 66 0.28 -5.60 1.68
C SER A 66 0.09 -6.22 0.29
N PRO A 67 1.18 -6.35 -0.51
CA PRO A 67 1.06 -6.80 -1.88
C PRO A 67 0.37 -8.17 -1.91
N LYS A 68 -0.82 -8.19 -2.51
CA LYS A 68 -1.68 -9.36 -2.67
C LYS A 68 -1.41 -10.00 -4.00
N CYS A 69 -1.62 -11.31 -4.09
CA CYS A 69 -1.59 -12.07 -5.33
C CYS A 69 -3.04 -12.20 -5.83
N ILE A 70 -3.35 -11.54 -6.94
CA ILE A 70 -4.67 -11.58 -7.58
C ILE A 70 -4.57 -12.37 -8.87
N ALA A 71 -5.46 -13.34 -9.08
CA ALA A 71 -5.57 -14.05 -10.34
C ALA A 71 -6.43 -13.24 -11.31
N VAL A 72 -5.88 -12.81 -12.44
CA VAL A 72 -6.61 -12.02 -13.44
C VAL A 72 -6.83 -12.86 -14.69
N GLN A 73 -8.06 -12.86 -15.22
CA GLN A 73 -8.38 -13.53 -16.48
C GLN A 73 -8.79 -12.51 -17.54
N TYR A 74 -8.29 -12.72 -18.76
CA TYR A 74 -8.52 -11.83 -19.89
C TYR A 74 -9.32 -12.50 -21.01
N TYR A 75 -10.27 -11.76 -21.55
CA TYR A 75 -11.15 -12.20 -22.63
C TYR A 75 -11.18 -11.16 -23.77
N ALA A 76 -11.54 -11.62 -24.97
CA ALA A 76 -11.68 -10.79 -26.17
C ALA A 76 -10.47 -9.85 -26.39
N LEU A 77 -10.72 -8.56 -26.63
CA LEU A 77 -9.69 -7.55 -26.89
C LEU A 77 -8.63 -7.46 -25.79
N LEU A 78 -9.02 -7.63 -24.51
CA LEU A 78 -8.05 -7.59 -23.40
C LEU A 78 -7.07 -8.76 -23.47
N ARG A 79 -7.52 -9.94 -23.90
CA ARG A 79 -6.66 -11.12 -24.09
C ARG A 79 -5.65 -10.91 -25.21
N GLU A 80 -6.09 -10.29 -26.31
CA GLU A 80 -5.23 -9.97 -27.45
C GLU A 80 -4.17 -8.93 -27.06
N GLN A 81 -4.55 -7.92 -26.29
CA GLN A 81 -3.64 -6.88 -25.81
C GLN A 81 -2.68 -7.39 -24.73
N ALA A 82 -3.12 -8.26 -23.82
CA ALA A 82 -2.28 -8.87 -22.78
C ALA A 82 -1.40 -10.01 -23.32
N GLN A 83 -1.72 -10.55 -24.50
CA GLN A 83 -1.06 -11.70 -25.12
C GLN A 83 -1.07 -12.99 -24.26
N CYS A 84 -1.96 -13.05 -23.25
CA CYS A 84 -2.15 -14.21 -22.38
C CYS A 84 -3.63 -14.31 -21.97
N ALA A 85 -4.08 -15.51 -21.61
CA ALA A 85 -5.45 -15.75 -21.14
C ALA A 85 -5.67 -15.34 -19.66
N GLY A 86 -4.58 -15.20 -18.90
CA GLY A 86 -4.62 -14.78 -17.52
C GLY A 86 -3.22 -14.76 -16.92
N GLU A 87 -3.08 -14.09 -15.78
CA GLU A 87 -1.83 -13.97 -15.03
C GLU A 87 -2.11 -13.83 -13.53
N SER A 88 -1.10 -14.13 -12.71
CA SER A 88 -1.11 -13.77 -11.29
C SER A 88 -0.40 -12.44 -11.10
N VAL A 89 -1.14 -11.43 -10.65
CA VAL A 89 -0.65 -10.08 -10.43
C VAL A 89 -0.36 -9.89 -8.95
N ARG A 90 0.89 -9.57 -8.62
CA ARG A 90 1.24 -9.05 -7.30
C ARG A 90 0.98 -7.54 -7.28
N THR A 91 0.03 -7.09 -6.46
CA THR A 91 -0.47 -5.69 -6.48
C THR A 91 -0.84 -5.20 -5.08
N ALA A 92 -0.74 -3.88 -4.87
CA ALA A 92 -1.28 -3.21 -3.69
C ALA A 92 -2.70 -2.67 -3.92
N ALA A 93 -3.28 -2.82 -5.12
CA ALA A 93 -4.63 -2.38 -5.41
C ALA A 93 -5.64 -2.93 -4.38
N GLY A 94 -6.43 -2.03 -3.79
CA GLY A 94 -7.51 -2.35 -2.87
C GLY A 94 -8.83 -2.64 -3.58
N THR A 95 -8.97 -2.22 -4.85
CA THR A 95 -10.21 -2.31 -5.62
C THR A 95 -9.96 -2.69 -7.09
N PRO A 96 -10.97 -3.21 -7.82
CA PRO A 96 -10.88 -3.42 -9.26
C PRO A 96 -10.48 -2.19 -10.06
N SER A 97 -10.91 -0.99 -9.62
CA SER A 97 -10.56 0.28 -10.29
C SER A 97 -9.05 0.53 -10.30
N GLU A 98 -8.41 0.31 -9.17
CA GLU A 98 -6.97 0.44 -9.03
C GLU A 98 -6.24 -0.64 -9.81
N LEU A 99 -6.67 -1.90 -9.68
CA LEU A 99 -6.10 -3.03 -10.39
C LEU A 99 -6.17 -2.83 -11.91
N TYR A 100 -7.31 -2.39 -12.44
CA TYR A 100 -7.46 -2.15 -13.86
C TYR A 100 -6.56 -1.01 -14.36
N ARG A 101 -6.35 0.04 -13.56
CA ARG A 101 -5.44 1.15 -13.91
C ARG A 101 -3.99 0.68 -14.04
N GLU A 102 -3.56 -0.19 -13.12
CA GLU A 102 -2.24 -0.83 -13.17
C GLU A 102 -2.09 -1.69 -14.43
N LEU A 103 -3.06 -2.56 -14.70
CA LEU A 103 -3.06 -3.45 -15.85
C LEU A 103 -3.16 -2.71 -17.19
N LYS A 104 -3.98 -1.67 -17.25
CA LYS A 104 -4.11 -0.79 -18.41
C LYS A 104 -2.78 -0.14 -18.77
N THR A 105 -2.00 0.28 -17.77
CA THR A 105 -0.66 0.83 -17.99
C THR A 105 0.31 -0.26 -18.45
N ARG A 106 0.29 -1.43 -17.80
CA ARG A 106 1.18 -2.56 -18.10
C ARG A 106 1.00 -3.11 -19.51
N HIS A 107 -0.25 -3.37 -19.90
CA HIS A 107 -0.62 -4.02 -21.17
C HIS A 107 -1.09 -3.05 -22.24
N ARG A 108 -1.10 -1.75 -21.94
CA ARG A 108 -1.60 -0.69 -22.83
C ARG A 108 -3.04 -0.93 -23.30
N PHE A 109 -3.91 -1.36 -22.38
CA PHE A 109 -5.32 -1.59 -22.72
C PHE A 109 -5.98 -0.31 -23.24
N THR A 110 -6.74 -0.44 -24.32
CA THR A 110 -7.38 0.71 -24.97
C THR A 110 -8.76 1.02 -24.41
N LEU A 111 -9.44 0.02 -23.84
CA LEU A 111 -10.77 0.20 -23.28
C LEU A 111 -10.72 1.08 -22.03
N PRO A 112 -11.68 2.01 -21.87
CA PRO A 112 -11.87 2.73 -20.63
C PRO A 112 -12.78 1.90 -19.69
N PRO A 113 -12.64 2.03 -18.36
CA PRO A 113 -13.34 1.19 -17.38
C PRO A 113 -14.87 1.29 -17.49
N GLU A 114 -15.40 2.40 -18.00
CA GLU A 114 -16.85 2.63 -18.17
C GLU A 114 -17.48 1.69 -19.21
N LEU A 115 -16.69 1.12 -20.12
CA LEU A 115 -17.15 0.12 -21.09
C LEU A 115 -17.03 -1.32 -20.56
N LEU A 116 -16.44 -1.50 -19.38
CA LEU A 116 -16.16 -2.81 -18.81
C LEU A 116 -17.08 -3.09 -17.63
N ARG A 117 -17.46 -4.36 -17.47
CA ARG A 117 -17.97 -4.88 -16.20
C ARG A 117 -16.87 -5.65 -15.50
N VAL A 118 -16.93 -5.71 -14.17
CA VAL A 118 -16.01 -6.53 -13.38
C VAL A 118 -16.77 -7.66 -12.69
N ALA A 119 -16.14 -8.82 -12.64
CA ALA A 119 -16.51 -9.90 -11.75
C ALA A 119 -15.35 -10.23 -10.81
N VAL A 120 -15.66 -10.44 -9.53
CA VAL A 120 -14.74 -10.91 -8.49
C VAL A 120 -15.26 -12.25 -8.00
N ASN A 121 -14.42 -13.27 -8.00
CA ASN A 121 -14.78 -14.64 -7.60
C ASN A 121 -16.05 -15.17 -8.29
N ALA A 122 -16.15 -14.94 -9.60
CA ALA A 122 -17.27 -15.32 -10.48
C ALA A 122 -18.61 -14.58 -10.23
N GLU A 123 -18.62 -13.54 -9.41
CA GLU A 123 -19.79 -12.70 -9.17
C GLU A 123 -19.57 -11.28 -9.70
N PHE A 124 -20.57 -10.69 -10.36
CA PHE A 124 -20.49 -9.28 -10.77
C PHE A 124 -20.35 -8.38 -9.54
N ALA A 125 -19.39 -7.46 -9.60
CA ALA A 125 -19.03 -6.60 -8.48
C ALA A 125 -18.99 -5.13 -8.90
N ASP A 126 -19.02 -4.26 -7.90
CA ASP A 126 -18.77 -2.84 -8.10
C ASP A 126 -17.26 -2.56 -8.27
N TRP A 127 -16.94 -1.49 -8.98
CA TRP A 127 -15.57 -1.04 -9.21
C TRP A 127 -14.81 -0.62 -7.93
N SER A 128 -15.54 -0.36 -6.84
CA SER A 128 -15.04 -0.10 -5.48
C SER A 128 -15.03 -1.33 -4.56
N HIS A 129 -15.39 -2.51 -5.07
CA HIS A 129 -15.39 -3.75 -4.29
C HIS A 129 -14.00 -4.02 -3.67
N PRO A 130 -13.89 -4.28 -2.35
CA PRO A 130 -12.61 -4.58 -1.73
C PRO A 130 -12.01 -5.89 -2.26
N LEU A 131 -10.74 -5.87 -2.67
CA LEU A 131 -10.00 -7.06 -3.11
C LEU A 131 -9.18 -7.66 -1.96
N ALA A 132 -9.27 -8.98 -1.82
CA ALA A 132 -8.51 -9.79 -0.88
C ALA A 132 -7.42 -10.62 -1.58
N ASP A 133 -6.48 -11.16 -0.81
CA ASP A 133 -5.41 -12.01 -1.34
C ASP A 133 -5.98 -13.33 -1.86
N GLY A 134 -5.54 -13.75 -3.04
CA GLY A 134 -6.05 -14.96 -3.70
C GLY A 134 -7.33 -14.76 -4.51
N ASP A 135 -7.93 -13.56 -4.54
CA ASP A 135 -9.12 -13.31 -5.33
C ASP A 135 -8.88 -13.51 -6.83
N THR A 136 -9.95 -13.91 -7.52
CA THR A 136 -9.98 -13.98 -8.99
C THR A 136 -10.78 -12.82 -9.54
N VAL A 137 -10.17 -12.02 -10.43
CA VAL A 137 -10.81 -10.86 -11.07
C VAL A 137 -10.91 -11.07 -12.58
N VAL A 138 -12.08 -10.78 -13.13
CA VAL A 138 -12.35 -10.79 -14.57
C VAL A 138 -12.88 -9.42 -15.00
N PHE A 139 -12.19 -8.80 -15.96
CA PHE A 139 -12.70 -7.63 -16.65
C PHE A 139 -13.40 -8.08 -17.93
N ILE A 140 -14.66 -7.73 -18.07
CA ILE A 140 -15.57 -8.23 -19.10
C ILE A 140 -15.85 -7.08 -20.09
N PRO A 141 -15.24 -7.11 -21.29
CA PRO A 141 -15.56 -6.18 -22.37
C PRO A 141 -17.04 -6.26 -22.78
N PRO A 142 -17.58 -5.21 -23.43
CA PRO A 142 -18.89 -5.33 -24.03
C PRO A 142 -18.83 -6.46 -25.05
N VAL A 143 -19.79 -7.37 -24.99
CA VAL A 143 -19.85 -8.50 -25.92
C VAL A 143 -20.05 -7.97 -27.34
N ALA A 144 -19.06 -8.16 -28.21
CA ALA A 144 -19.25 -8.04 -29.65
C ALA A 144 -19.90 -9.34 -30.14
N GLY A 145 -21.19 -9.50 -29.86
CA GLY A 145 -21.97 -10.64 -30.32
C GLY A 145 -23.14 -10.16 -31.15
N GLY A 146 -23.13 -10.48 -32.44
CA GLY A 146 -24.32 -10.53 -33.29
C GLY A 146 -25.16 -11.77 -33.02
#